data_AF-A0A4P5V6Y2-F1
#
_entry.id   AF-A0A4P5V6Y2-F1
#
_cell.length_a   1.000
_cell.length_b   1.000
_cell.length_c   1.000
_cell.angle_alpha   90.00
_cell.angle_beta   90.00
_cell.angle_gamma   90.00
#
_symmetry.space_group_name_H-M   'P 1'
#
loop_
_entity.id
_entity.type
_entity.pdbx_description
1 polymer ?
#
loop_
_entity_poly.entity_id
_entity_poly.type
_entity_poly.pdbx_seq_one_letter_code
_entity_poly.pdbx_strand_id
1 'polypeptide(L)'
;MAAEIIAIGGDGVAVVEVPPARYNTIYRDVTRQGRNLNDLLAWGHAKAIGEVRKTHPAAYALVDRFGDRRHLDGALARQGEPPLEVMHAPRAESNLAVAAASILARARFVGWFAGASRRWGLRLPLGASDAVISAARAFVATHGADTLGEVAKLHFKTTQSVVRSPPE
;
A
#
# COMPACT_ATOMS: atom_id res chain seq x y z
N MET A 1 -4.20 13.21 -16.03
CA MET A 1 -5.00 12.08 -15.50
C MET A 1 -5.15 12.06 -13.97
N ALA A 2 -4.17 11.66 -13.14
CA ALA A 2 -4.40 11.59 -11.68
C ALA A 2 -4.77 12.94 -11.05
N ALA A 3 -4.13 14.03 -11.50
CA ALA A 3 -4.47 15.39 -11.08
C ALA A 3 -5.88 15.81 -11.52
N GLU A 4 -6.33 15.40 -12.71
CA GLU A 4 -7.69 15.65 -13.19
C GLU A 4 -8.73 14.88 -12.36
N ILE A 5 -8.44 13.61 -12.02
CA ILE A 5 -9.33 12.82 -11.14
C ILE A 5 -9.48 13.51 -9.78
N ILE A 6 -8.40 14.04 -9.21
CA ILE A 6 -8.47 14.79 -7.95
C ILE A 6 -9.26 16.09 -8.14
N ALA A 7 -9.02 16.82 -9.23
CA ALA A 7 -9.72 18.08 -9.51
C ALA A 7 -11.24 17.88 -9.69
N ILE A 8 -11.65 16.78 -10.33
CA ILE A 8 -13.06 16.43 -10.54
C ILE A 8 -13.67 15.84 -9.26
N GLY A 9 -12.96 14.92 -8.61
CA GLY A 9 -13.45 14.17 -7.45
C GLY A 9 -13.44 14.98 -6.15
N GLY A 10 -12.62 16.03 -6.05
CA GLY A 10 -12.56 16.90 -4.88
C GLY A 10 -12.32 16.15 -3.57
N ASP A 11 -13.18 16.38 -2.59
CA ASP A 11 -13.20 15.68 -1.29
C ASP A 11 -13.82 14.27 -1.34
N GLY A 12 -14.32 13.84 -2.51
CA GLY A 12 -14.77 12.46 -2.79
C GLY A 12 -13.64 11.48 -3.10
N VAL A 13 -12.39 11.90 -2.90
CA VAL A 13 -11.20 11.09 -3.14
C VAL A 13 -10.38 10.99 -1.86
N ALA A 14 -10.02 9.76 -1.48
CA ALA A 14 -9.07 9.50 -0.40
C ALA A 14 -7.98 8.54 -0.85
N VAL A 15 -6.74 8.80 -0.43
CA VAL A 15 -5.61 7.88 -0.60
C VAL A 15 -4.93 7.64 0.73
N VAL A 16 -4.81 6.37 1.10
CA VAL A 16 -4.09 5.94 2.30
C VAL A 16 -2.71 5.43 1.89
N GLU A 17 -1.69 6.24 2.13
CA GLU A 17 -0.30 5.88 1.88
C GLU A 17 0.31 5.19 3.11
N VAL A 18 0.99 4.05 2.89
CA VAL A 18 1.72 3.33 3.94
C VAL A 18 3.18 3.18 3.50
N PRO A 19 4.06 4.14 3.86
CA PRO A 19 5.49 4.07 3.53
C PRO A 19 6.18 2.85 4.16
N PRO A 20 7.34 2.38 3.64
CA PRO A 20 8.01 1.17 4.10
C PRO A 20 8.26 1.10 5.61
N ALA A 21 8.75 2.17 6.24
CA ALA A 21 8.98 2.20 7.69
C ALA A 21 7.69 1.93 8.49
N ARG A 22 6.60 2.60 8.10
CA ARG A 22 5.28 2.40 8.69
C ARG A 22 4.70 1.03 8.36
N TYR A 23 4.89 0.55 7.13
CA TYR A 23 4.49 -0.78 6.69
C TYR A 23 5.15 -1.85 7.56
N ASN A 24 6.47 -1.77 7.78
CA ASN A 24 7.23 -2.76 8.55
C ASN A 24 6.75 -2.81 10.01
N THR A 25 6.41 -1.64 10.58
CA THR A 25 5.80 -1.53 11.91
C THR A 25 4.44 -2.23 11.96
N ILE A 26 3.52 -1.87 11.06
CA ILE A 26 2.17 -2.44 11.03
C ILE A 26 2.21 -3.94 10.75
N TYR A 27 3.02 -4.37 9.78
CA TYR A 27 3.13 -5.77 9.39
C TYR A 27 3.62 -6.64 10.55
N ARG A 28 4.63 -6.18 11.30
CA ARG A 28 5.10 -6.86 12.51
C ARG A 28 3.99 -6.99 13.55
N ASP A 29 3.21 -5.93 13.77
CA ASP A 29 2.17 -5.95 14.80
C ASP A 29 0.97 -6.84 14.37
N VAL A 30 0.61 -6.80 13.08
CA VAL A 30 -0.41 -7.67 12.47
C VAL A 30 0.01 -9.14 12.60
N THR A 31 1.23 -9.48 12.21
CA THR A 31 1.73 -10.87 12.30
C THR A 31 1.85 -11.38 13.73
N ARG A 32 2.25 -10.52 14.69
CA ARG A 32 2.24 -10.87 16.13
C ARG A 32 0.86 -11.22 16.67
N GLN A 33 -0.20 -10.69 16.07
CA GLN A 33 -1.59 -10.98 16.41
C GLN A 33 -2.13 -12.23 15.68
N GLY A 34 -1.29 -12.99 14.97
CA GLY A 34 -1.72 -14.13 14.15
C GLY A 34 -2.44 -13.74 12.86
N ARG A 35 -2.37 -12.46 12.47
CA ARG A 35 -3.02 -11.91 11.27
C ARG A 35 -2.02 -11.79 10.12
N ASN A 36 -2.50 -11.49 8.90
CA ASN A 36 -1.67 -11.56 7.69
C ASN A 36 -1.72 -10.28 6.82
N LEU A 37 -1.08 -10.29 5.65
CA LEU A 37 -1.04 -9.13 4.76
C LEU A 37 -2.44 -8.63 4.34
N ASN A 38 -3.41 -9.53 4.15
CA ASN A 38 -4.76 -9.15 3.75
C ASN A 38 -5.46 -8.33 4.84
N ASP A 39 -5.10 -8.51 6.11
CA ASP A 39 -5.58 -7.68 7.21
C ASP A 39 -5.06 -6.24 7.14
N LEU A 40 -3.80 -6.05 6.73
CA LEU A 40 -3.22 -4.73 6.49
C LEU A 40 -3.89 -4.06 5.30
N LEU A 41 -4.06 -4.79 4.19
CA LEU A 41 -4.75 -4.30 3.00
C LEU A 41 -6.20 -3.90 3.34
N ALA A 42 -6.92 -4.74 4.06
CA ALA A 42 -8.28 -4.47 4.51
C ALA A 42 -8.37 -3.23 5.40
N TRP A 43 -7.42 -3.04 6.32
CA TRP A 43 -7.34 -1.82 7.12
C TRP A 43 -7.15 -0.56 6.25
N GLY A 44 -6.28 -0.62 5.25
CA GLY A 44 -6.05 0.50 4.33
C GLY A 44 -7.29 0.84 3.50
N HIS A 45 -7.98 -0.17 2.97
CA HIS A 45 -9.23 0.01 2.21
C HIS A 45 -10.35 0.56 3.09
N ALA A 46 -10.56 -0.02 4.28
CA ALA A 46 -11.56 0.46 5.23
C ALA A 46 -11.30 1.92 5.62
N LYS A 47 -10.03 2.29 5.87
CA LYS A 47 -9.66 3.68 6.13
C LYS A 47 -9.99 4.61 4.96
N ALA A 48 -9.64 4.26 3.72
CA ALA A 48 -9.95 5.07 2.55
C ALA A 48 -11.47 5.24 2.33
N ILE A 49 -12.23 4.14 2.47
CA ILE A 49 -13.70 4.16 2.40
C ILE A 49 -14.28 5.09 3.46
N GLY A 50 -13.80 4.97 4.71
CA GLY A 50 -14.23 5.82 5.81
C GLY A 50 -13.98 7.31 5.56
N GLU A 51 -12.80 7.67 5.03
CA GLU A 51 -12.50 9.07 4.70
C GLU A 51 -13.46 9.65 3.65
N VAL A 52 -13.71 8.93 2.55
CA VAL A 52 -14.64 9.39 1.50
C VAL A 52 -16.07 9.52 2.06
N ARG A 53 -16.50 8.58 2.91
CA ARG A 53 -17.86 8.56 3.47
C ARG A 53 -18.18 9.74 4.39
N LYS A 54 -17.18 10.42 4.95
CA LYS A 54 -17.40 11.59 5.81
C LYS A 54 -18.12 12.73 5.08
N THR A 55 -17.84 12.89 3.79
CA THR A 55 -18.41 13.94 2.95
C THR A 55 -19.29 13.39 1.83
N HIS A 56 -19.10 12.12 1.45
CA HIS A 56 -19.86 11.45 0.38
C HIS A 56 -20.51 10.15 0.88
N PRO A 57 -21.72 10.23 1.46
CA PRO A 57 -22.48 9.05 1.83
C PRO A 57 -22.76 8.18 0.60
N ALA A 58 -22.53 6.87 0.71
CA ALA A 58 -22.73 5.92 -0.37
C ALA A 58 -23.60 4.75 0.10
N ALA A 59 -24.44 4.23 -0.80
CA ALA A 59 -25.24 3.04 -0.54
C ALA A 59 -24.37 1.76 -0.47
N TYR A 60 -23.31 1.71 -1.27
CA TYR A 60 -22.38 0.59 -1.33
C TYR A 60 -20.95 1.03 -1.69
N ALA A 61 -19.98 0.17 -1.42
CA ALA A 61 -18.62 0.27 -1.95
C ALA A 61 -18.32 -0.91 -2.88
N LEU A 62 -17.72 -0.64 -4.04
CA LEU A 62 -17.19 -1.66 -4.94
C LEU A 62 -15.68 -1.76 -4.77
N VAL A 63 -15.16 -2.96 -4.52
CA VAL A 63 -13.73 -3.19 -4.26
C VAL A 63 -13.20 -4.30 -5.16
N ASP A 64 -12.03 -4.06 -5.76
CA ASP A 64 -11.30 -5.11 -6.47
C ASP A 64 -10.83 -6.18 -5.49
N ARG A 65 -11.15 -7.44 -5.79
CA ARG A 65 -10.96 -8.54 -4.86
C ARG A 65 -9.49 -8.86 -4.66
N PHE A 66 -8.94 -8.46 -3.50
CA PHE A 66 -7.55 -8.73 -3.11
C PHE A 66 -7.37 -9.93 -2.16
N GLY A 67 -8.46 -10.51 -1.68
CA GLY A 67 -8.41 -11.62 -0.72
C GLY A 67 -9.81 -12.06 -0.28
N ASP A 68 -9.88 -12.77 0.85
CA ASP A 68 -11.15 -13.15 1.45
C ASP A 68 -11.92 -11.91 1.94
N ARG A 69 -13.20 -11.81 1.56
CA ARG A 69 -14.09 -10.70 1.92
C ARG A 69 -14.16 -10.44 3.44
N ARG A 70 -14.00 -11.50 4.24
CA ARG A 70 -14.03 -11.43 5.71
C ARG A 70 -13.03 -10.43 6.28
N HIS A 71 -11.89 -10.23 5.62
CA HIS A 71 -10.89 -9.26 6.06
C HIS A 71 -11.42 -7.82 6.00
N LEU A 72 -12.04 -7.43 4.88
CA LEU A 72 -12.56 -6.08 4.69
C LEU A 72 -13.84 -5.86 5.50
N ASP A 73 -14.76 -6.82 5.46
CA ASP A 73 -16.00 -6.79 6.25
C ASP A 73 -15.67 -6.59 7.74
N GLY A 74 -14.72 -7.35 8.28
CA GLY A 74 -14.25 -7.21 9.66
C GLY A 74 -13.41 -5.95 9.93
N ALA A 75 -12.80 -5.33 8.90
CA ALA A 75 -12.10 -4.06 9.06
C ALA A 75 -13.07 -2.88 9.15
N LEU A 76 -14.11 -2.86 8.32
CA LEU A 76 -15.17 -1.86 8.35
C LEU A 76 -15.97 -1.93 9.66
N ALA A 77 -16.33 -3.13 10.11
CA ALA A 77 -17.02 -3.32 11.39
C ALA A 77 -16.24 -2.75 12.58
N ARG A 78 -14.90 -2.88 12.58
CA ARG A 78 -14.02 -2.32 13.63
C ARG A 78 -13.87 -0.80 13.57
N GLN A 79 -14.26 -0.13 12.49
CA GLN A 79 -14.24 1.35 12.44
C GLN A 79 -15.41 1.98 13.21
N GLY A 80 -16.47 1.21 13.51
CA GLY A 80 -17.63 1.71 14.23
C GLY A 80 -18.55 2.62 13.39
N GLU A 81 -18.33 2.68 12.08
CA GLU A 81 -19.18 3.41 11.15
C GLU A 81 -20.48 2.66 10.85
N PRO A 82 -21.56 3.34 10.39
CA PRO A 82 -22.78 2.67 9.98
C PRO A 82 -22.50 1.59 8.92
N PRO A 83 -23.20 0.44 8.96
CA PRO A 83 -23.01 -0.64 8.00
C PRO A 83 -23.03 -0.14 6.56
N LEU A 84 -22.14 -0.70 5.73
CA LEU A 84 -22.01 -0.39 4.32
C LEU A 84 -22.07 -1.70 3.55
N GLU A 85 -22.87 -1.74 2.48
CA GLU A 85 -22.83 -2.87 1.56
C GLU A 85 -21.50 -2.85 0.79
N VAL A 86 -20.78 -3.98 0.79
CA VAL A 86 -19.50 -4.09 0.07
C VAL A 86 -19.58 -5.17 -0.98
N MET A 87 -19.41 -4.75 -2.23
CA MET A 87 -19.35 -5.63 -3.39
C MET A 87 -17.90 -5.94 -3.73
N HIS A 88 -17.55 -7.23 -3.75
CA HIS A 88 -16.21 -7.72 -4.09
C HIS A 88 -16.20 -8.37 -5.46
N ALA A 89 -15.67 -7.67 -6.47
CA ALA A 89 -15.58 -8.18 -7.84
C ALA A 89 -14.12 -8.40 -8.24
N PRO A 90 -13.79 -9.51 -8.92
CA PRO A 90 -12.54 -9.58 -9.67
C PRO A 90 -12.64 -8.67 -10.90
N ARG A 91 -11.53 -8.06 -11.33
CA ARG A 91 -11.50 -7.15 -12.48
C ARG A 91 -12.45 -5.96 -12.34
N ALA A 92 -12.54 -5.44 -11.11
CA ALA A 92 -13.46 -4.36 -10.78
C ALA A 92 -13.08 -3.03 -11.47
N GLU A 93 -11.88 -2.92 -12.07
CA GLU A 93 -11.44 -1.77 -12.88
C GLU A 93 -12.30 -1.51 -14.12
N SER A 94 -13.20 -2.42 -14.49
CA SER A 94 -14.27 -2.15 -15.46
C SER A 94 -15.24 -1.05 -14.99
N ASN A 95 -15.34 -0.80 -13.68
CA ASN A 95 -16.06 0.33 -13.11
C ASN A 95 -15.17 1.58 -13.04
N LEU A 96 -15.72 2.73 -13.45
CA LEU A 96 -14.99 4.00 -13.53
C LEU A 96 -14.42 4.46 -12.18
N ALA A 97 -15.15 4.31 -11.08
CA ALA A 97 -14.69 4.72 -9.75
C ALA A 97 -13.51 3.85 -9.28
N VAL A 98 -13.56 2.55 -9.54
CA VAL A 98 -12.46 1.63 -9.23
C VAL A 98 -11.23 1.94 -10.10
N ALA A 99 -11.42 2.15 -11.41
CA ALA A 99 -10.34 2.54 -12.31
C ALA A 99 -9.67 3.85 -11.86
N ALA A 100 -10.47 4.84 -11.46
CA ALA A 100 -9.97 6.10 -10.92
C ALA A 100 -9.16 5.88 -9.63
N ALA A 101 -9.66 5.07 -8.69
CA ALA A 101 -8.94 4.71 -7.47
C ALA A 101 -7.60 4.01 -7.78
N SER A 102 -7.56 3.09 -8.75
CA SER A 102 -6.33 2.44 -9.20
C SER A 102 -5.31 3.41 -9.77
N ILE A 103 -5.75 4.39 -10.58
CA ILE A 103 -4.88 5.44 -11.13
C ILE A 103 -4.30 6.30 -10.00
N LEU A 104 -5.12 6.71 -9.03
CA LEU A 104 -4.68 7.51 -7.89
C LEU A 104 -3.67 6.77 -7.02
N ALA A 105 -3.96 5.51 -6.68
CA ALA A 105 -3.06 4.65 -5.92
C ALA A 105 -1.72 4.49 -6.65
N ARG A 106 -1.75 4.26 -7.97
CA ARG A 106 -0.53 4.12 -8.79
C ARG A 106 0.25 5.43 -8.86
N ALA A 107 -0.41 6.56 -9.04
CA ALA A 107 0.23 7.87 -9.09
C ALA A 107 0.94 8.19 -7.78
N ARG A 108 0.30 7.94 -6.63
CA ARG A 108 0.93 8.08 -5.31
C ARG A 108 2.10 7.13 -5.11
N PHE A 109 1.96 5.86 -5.53
CA PHE A 109 3.04 4.88 -5.46
C PHE A 109 4.27 5.31 -6.26
N VAL A 110 4.11 5.71 -7.52
CA VAL A 110 5.22 6.17 -8.37
C VAL A 110 5.82 7.47 -7.82
N GLY A 111 4.98 8.41 -7.36
CA GLY A 111 5.41 9.65 -6.74
C GLY A 111 6.26 9.42 -5.49
N TRP A 112 5.86 8.46 -4.64
CA TRP A 112 6.63 8.08 -3.46
C TRP A 112 8.01 7.55 -3.84
N PHE A 113 8.12 6.66 -4.83
CA PHE A 113 9.42 6.13 -5.29
C PHE A 113 10.33 7.22 -5.87
N ALA A 114 9.77 8.16 -6.64
CA ALA A 114 10.53 9.30 -7.14
C ALA A 114 11.04 10.20 -6.01
N GLY A 115 10.19 10.47 -5.01
CA GLY A 115 10.57 11.24 -3.83
C GLY A 115 11.61 10.54 -2.95
N ALA A 116 11.45 9.24 -2.73
CA ALA A 116 12.41 8.41 -2.00
C ALA A 116 13.75 8.34 -2.72
N SER A 117 13.75 8.14 -4.05
CA SER A 117 15.00 8.10 -4.83
C SER A 117 15.78 9.41 -4.73
N ARG A 118 15.09 10.56 -4.77
CA ARG A 118 15.72 11.88 -4.56
C ARG A 118 16.26 12.04 -3.14
N ARG A 119 15.47 11.67 -2.13
CA ARG A 119 15.82 11.80 -0.71
C ARG A 119 17.08 11.02 -0.35
N TRP A 120 17.19 9.80 -0.89
CA TRP A 120 18.29 8.88 -0.58
C TRP A 120 19.43 8.95 -1.60
N GLY A 121 19.33 9.80 -2.63
CA GLY A 121 20.39 9.92 -3.65
C GLY A 121 20.64 8.65 -4.47
N LEU A 122 19.69 7.72 -4.49
CA LEU A 122 19.82 6.40 -5.11
C LEU A 122 18.56 6.06 -5.90
N ARG A 123 18.72 5.49 -7.09
CA ARG A 123 17.57 5.01 -7.87
C ARG A 123 16.97 3.78 -7.18
N LEU A 124 15.69 3.86 -6.83
CA LEU A 124 14.93 2.74 -6.28
C LEU A 124 14.06 2.09 -7.38
N PRO A 125 14.49 0.99 -8.02
CA PRO A 125 13.70 0.32 -9.03
C PRO A 125 12.44 -0.34 -8.44
N LEU A 126 11.40 -0.42 -9.26
CA LEU A 126 10.15 -1.08 -8.91
C LEU A 126 10.25 -2.60 -9.08
N GLY A 127 9.44 -3.35 -8.34
CA GLY A 127 9.31 -4.80 -8.47
C GLY A 127 10.21 -5.58 -7.50
N ALA A 128 10.69 -6.73 -7.94
CA ALA A 128 11.52 -7.65 -7.13
C ALA A 128 12.62 -8.35 -7.96
N SER A 129 13.07 -7.73 -9.06
CA SER A 129 14.11 -8.26 -9.95
C SER A 129 15.51 -8.15 -9.34
N ASP A 130 16.51 -8.74 -9.99
CA ASP A 130 17.93 -8.61 -9.58
C ASP A 130 18.40 -7.16 -9.48
N ALA A 131 17.88 -6.28 -10.36
CA ALA A 131 18.14 -4.84 -10.25
C ALA A 131 17.70 -4.23 -8.90
N VAL A 132 16.63 -4.75 -8.28
CA VAL A 132 16.18 -4.34 -6.94
C VAL A 132 17.15 -4.83 -5.87
N ILE A 133 17.67 -6.05 -6.00
CA ILE A 133 18.68 -6.59 -5.08
C ILE A 133 19.96 -5.77 -5.16
N SER A 134 20.45 -5.46 -6.37
CA SER A 134 21.64 -4.61 -6.55
C SER A 134 21.45 -3.21 -5.98
N ALA A 135 20.28 -2.58 -6.23
CA ALA A 135 19.96 -1.27 -5.65
C ALA A 135 19.89 -1.31 -4.12
N ALA A 136 19.31 -2.37 -3.55
CA ALA A 136 19.23 -2.54 -2.10
C ALA A 136 20.61 -2.78 -1.47
N ARG A 137 21.51 -3.53 -2.12
CA ARG A 137 22.91 -3.68 -1.69
C ARG A 137 23.66 -2.36 -1.73
N ALA A 138 23.51 -1.58 -2.80
CA ALA A 138 24.10 -0.25 -2.91
C ALA A 138 23.55 0.70 -1.82
N PHE A 139 22.26 0.62 -1.53
CA PHE A 139 21.63 1.36 -0.45
C PHE A 139 22.22 1.01 0.91
N VAL A 140 22.33 -0.28 1.23
CA VAL A 140 22.93 -0.75 2.50
C VAL A 140 24.39 -0.33 2.61
N ALA A 141 25.17 -0.42 1.53
CA ALA A 141 26.56 0.01 1.51
C ALA A 141 26.72 1.53 1.77
N THR A 142 25.76 2.34 1.32
CA THR A 142 25.82 3.81 1.44
C THR A 142 25.21 4.33 2.74
N HIS A 143 24.13 3.71 3.22
CA HIS A 143 23.30 4.22 4.32
C HIS A 143 23.19 3.28 5.53
N GLY A 144 23.86 2.13 5.49
CA GLY A 144 23.81 1.10 6.53
C GLY A 144 22.59 0.19 6.44
N ALA A 145 22.70 -1.02 7.01
CA ALA A 145 21.64 -2.03 6.97
C ALA A 145 20.39 -1.62 7.76
N ASP A 146 20.57 -0.88 8.86
CA ASP A 146 19.48 -0.46 9.75
C ASP A 146 18.49 0.49 9.08
N THR A 147 18.94 1.23 8.06
CA THR A 147 18.09 2.18 7.32
C THR A 147 17.31 1.53 6.18
N LEU A 148 17.55 0.25 5.87
CA LEU A 148 16.87 -0.46 4.78
C LEU A 148 15.34 -0.49 4.98
N GLY A 149 14.88 -0.48 6.23
CA GLY A 149 13.46 -0.43 6.59
C GLY A 149 12.74 0.84 6.14
N GLU A 150 13.47 1.91 5.81
CA GLU A 150 12.92 3.17 5.29
C GLU A 150 12.49 3.07 3.83
N VAL A 151 13.10 2.17 3.06
CA VAL A 151 12.89 2.04 1.61
C VAL A 151 12.37 0.67 1.17
N ALA A 152 12.44 -0.35 2.03
CA ALA A 152 12.09 -1.73 1.68
C ALA A 152 11.17 -2.40 2.71
N LYS A 153 10.43 -3.42 2.24
CA LYS A 153 9.63 -4.31 3.09
C LYS A 153 10.51 -5.42 3.63
N LEU A 154 10.77 -5.44 4.93
CA LEU A 154 11.82 -6.28 5.51
C LEU A 154 11.51 -7.79 5.50
N HIS A 155 10.23 -8.16 5.55
CA HIS A 155 9.79 -9.56 5.54
C HIS A 155 9.84 -10.24 4.16
N PHE A 156 10.15 -9.52 3.07
CA PHE A 156 10.23 -10.12 1.74
C PHE A 156 11.51 -10.95 1.59
N LYS A 157 11.44 -12.07 0.85
CA LYS A 157 12.61 -12.91 0.53
C LYS A 157 13.73 -12.11 -0.16
N THR A 158 13.38 -11.16 -1.03
CA THR A 158 14.32 -10.26 -1.69
C THR A 158 15.21 -9.51 -0.69
N THR A 159 14.66 -9.10 0.46
CA THR A 159 15.43 -8.43 1.52
C THR A 159 16.42 -9.39 2.18
N GLN A 160 16.06 -10.66 2.34
CA GLN A 160 16.96 -11.69 2.90
C GLN A 160 18.19 -11.91 2.00
N SER A 161 18.03 -11.80 0.66
CA SER A 161 19.13 -11.89 -0.32
C SER A 161 20.10 -10.70 -0.30
N VAL A 162 19.74 -9.62 0.41
CA VAL A 162 20.56 -8.40 0.57
C VAL A 162 21.35 -8.45 1.87
N VAL A 163 20.73 -8.91 2.96
CA VAL A 163 21.34 -8.92 4.30
C VAL A 163 22.29 -10.11 4.52
N ARG A 164 22.13 -11.22 3.78
CA ARG A 164 23.14 -12.28 3.76
C ARG A 164 24.34 -11.84 2.91
N SER A 165 25.45 -11.50 3.56
CA SER A 165 26.76 -11.47 2.90
C SER A 165 27.05 -12.86 2.30
N PRO A 166 27.79 -12.95 1.17
CA PRO A 166 28.38 -14.23 0.77
C PRO A 166 29.27 -14.74 1.93
N PRO A 167 29.34 -16.05 2.18
CA PRO A 167 30.45 -16.58 2.96
C PRO A 167 31.76 -16.20 2.25
N GLU A 168 32.74 -15.73 3.04
CA GLU A 168 34.13 -15.55 2.60
C GLU A 168 34.72 -16.84 2.02
#